data_AF-A0A0N1NVT5-F1
#
_entry.id   AF-A0A0N1NVT5-F1
#
_cell.length_a   1.000
_cell.length_b   1.000
_cell.length_c   1.000
_cell.angle_alpha   90.00
_cell.angle_beta   90.00
_cell.angle_gamma   90.00
#
_symmetry.space_group_name_H-M   'P 1'
#
loop_
_entity.id
_entity.type
_entity.pdbx_description
1 polymer ?
#
loop_
_entity_poly.entity_id
_entity_poly.type
_entity_poly.pdbx_seq_one_letter_code
_entity_poly.pdbx_strand_id
1 'polypeptide(L)'
;MEDEKDEEVMQGLTIRAAINWGDAHRRVLKSYREWLRAGPEIQQMYSLNMPVARIRSKVREEFEKHRYVNNLKAVDVLISQSHMEFQETLNFWKQLSHVMKYFRKEEDPTARLPKNFMSGFLEVSHQPLRFSLLLEAMPNLSRKGPKLDP
;
A
#
# COMPACT_ATOMS: atom_id res chain seq x y z
N MET A 1 -33.16 11.62 12.51
CA MET A 1 -33.64 10.32 11.97
C MET A 1 -32.66 9.72 10.97
N GLU A 2 -31.57 10.40 10.63
CA GLU A 2 -30.44 9.82 9.88
C GLU A 2 -29.32 9.34 10.82
N ASP A 3 -29.27 9.89 12.05
CA ASP A 3 -28.19 9.64 13.01
C ASP A 3 -28.23 8.25 13.68
N GLU A 4 -29.38 7.57 13.68
CA GLU A 4 -29.53 6.25 14.34
C GLU A 4 -29.05 5.08 13.43
N LYS A 5 -29.01 5.30 12.10
CA LYS A 5 -28.48 4.31 11.16
C LYS A 5 -26.96 4.22 11.20
N ASP A 6 -26.29 5.31 11.52
CA ASP A 6 -24.83 5.37 11.54
C ASP A 6 -24.24 4.67 12.77
N GLU A 7 -25.00 4.59 13.88
CA GLU A 7 -24.62 3.78 15.05
C GLU A 7 -24.73 2.27 14.79
N GLU A 8 -25.69 1.80 13.98
CA GLU A 8 -25.79 0.38 13.63
C GLU A 8 -24.70 -0.06 12.64
N VAL A 9 -24.19 0.87 11.82
CA VAL A 9 -23.04 0.63 10.93
C VAL A 9 -21.73 0.46 11.72
N MET A 10 -21.70 0.90 12.98
CA MET A 10 -20.61 0.66 13.94
C MET A 10 -20.72 -0.67 14.68
N GLN A 11 -21.46 -1.66 14.15
CA GLN A 11 -21.32 -3.06 14.55
C GLN A 11 -19.91 -3.55 14.17
N GLY A 12 -18.94 -3.20 15.01
CA GLY A 12 -17.58 -3.68 14.94
C GLY A 12 -17.62 -5.18 14.82
N LEU A 13 -17.08 -5.70 13.73
CA LEU A 13 -16.97 -7.14 13.52
C LEU A 13 -16.10 -7.67 14.66
N THR A 14 -16.74 -8.24 15.69
CA THR A 14 -16.02 -8.70 16.88
C THR A 14 -14.94 -9.68 16.45
N ILE A 15 -13.69 -9.40 16.86
CA ILE A 15 -12.55 -10.25 16.51
C ILE A 15 -12.75 -11.58 17.22
N ARG A 16 -13.26 -12.56 16.48
CA ARG A 16 -13.45 -13.93 16.94
C ARG A 16 -12.50 -14.87 16.20
N ALA A 17 -12.02 -15.89 16.91
CA ALA A 17 -11.24 -16.96 16.34
C ALA A 17 -12.12 -17.87 15.48
N ALA A 18 -11.57 -18.39 14.38
CA ALA A 18 -12.24 -19.38 13.55
C ALA A 18 -12.33 -20.72 14.30
N ILE A 19 -13.52 -21.33 14.26
CA ILE A 19 -13.78 -22.63 14.89
C ILE A 19 -13.21 -23.77 14.03
N ASN A 20 -13.28 -23.60 12.70
CA ASN A 20 -12.80 -24.57 11.72
C ASN A 20 -12.39 -23.88 10.40
N TRP A 21 -11.78 -24.66 9.50
CA TRP A 21 -11.36 -24.18 8.17
C TRP A 21 -12.52 -23.70 7.30
N GLY A 22 -13.70 -24.31 7.41
CA GLY A 22 -14.88 -23.88 6.66
C GLY A 22 -15.37 -22.47 7.07
N ASP A 23 -15.30 -22.14 8.35
CA ASP A 23 -15.62 -20.81 8.86
C ASP A 23 -14.58 -19.78 8.43
N ALA A 24 -13.29 -20.11 8.56
CA ALA A 24 -12.20 -19.26 8.08
C ALA A 24 -12.34 -18.98 6.58
N HIS A 25 -12.59 -20.01 5.76
CA HIS A 25 -12.75 -19.86 4.31
C HIS A 25 -13.94 -18.95 3.96
N ARG A 26 -15.09 -19.11 4.63
CA ARG A 26 -16.25 -18.22 4.44
C ARG A 26 -15.91 -16.76 4.77
N ARG A 27 -15.14 -16.52 5.84
CA ARG A 27 -14.71 -15.18 6.27
C ARG A 27 -13.72 -14.54 5.28
N VAL A 28 -12.74 -15.31 4.82
CA VAL A 28 -11.80 -14.85 3.77
C VAL A 28 -12.55 -14.47 2.50
N LEU A 29 -13.49 -15.32 2.03
CA LEU A 29 -14.29 -15.03 0.84
C LEU A 29 -15.19 -13.80 1.02
N LYS A 30 -15.76 -13.60 2.21
CA LYS A 30 -16.55 -12.40 2.54
C LYS A 30 -15.67 -11.16 2.39
N SER A 31 -14.52 -11.13 3.08
CA SER A 31 -13.57 -10.02 3.03
C SER A 31 -13.09 -9.74 1.60
N TYR A 32 -12.75 -10.80 0.84
CA TYR A 32 -12.33 -10.66 -0.56
C TYR A 32 -13.41 -10.00 -1.44
N ARG A 33 -14.68 -10.39 -1.26
CA ARG A 33 -15.81 -9.81 -2.01
C ARG A 33 -16.03 -8.33 -1.65
N GLU A 34 -15.87 -7.97 -0.38
CA GLU A 34 -15.96 -6.58 0.08
C GLU A 34 -14.91 -5.71 -0.60
N TRP A 35 -13.65 -6.15 -0.62
CA TRP A 35 -12.57 -5.46 -1.35
C TRP A 35 -12.85 -5.30 -2.85
N LEU A 36 -13.37 -6.33 -3.52
CA LEU A 36 -13.68 -6.24 -4.95
C LEU A 36 -14.80 -5.24 -5.28
N ARG A 37 -15.78 -5.12 -4.37
CA ARG A 37 -16.91 -4.18 -4.47
C ARG A 37 -16.46 -2.74 -4.21
N ALA A 38 -15.58 -2.54 -3.23
CA ALA A 38 -15.00 -1.23 -2.88
C ALA A 38 -14.05 -0.65 -3.95
N GLY A 39 -13.59 -1.45 -4.91
CA GLY A 39 -12.62 -1.03 -5.92
C GLY A 39 -12.91 0.32 -6.64
N PRO A 40 -14.13 0.57 -7.16
CA PRO A 40 -14.49 1.85 -7.78
C PRO A 40 -14.47 3.02 -6.80
N GLU A 41 -14.94 2.80 -5.56
CA GLU A 41 -14.98 3.81 -4.50
C GLU A 41 -13.56 4.25 -4.12
N ILE A 42 -12.65 3.28 -3.94
CA ILE A 42 -11.23 3.53 -3.67
C ILE A 42 -10.59 4.32 -4.82
N GLN A 43 -10.90 3.99 -6.07
CA GLN A 43 -10.38 4.73 -7.23
C GLN A 43 -10.80 6.21 -7.17
N GLN A 44 -12.07 6.47 -6.86
CA GLN A 44 -12.65 7.81 -6.83
C GLN A 44 -12.12 8.62 -5.65
N MET A 45 -12.16 8.08 -4.43
CA MET A 45 -11.71 8.79 -3.22
C MET A 45 -10.23 9.20 -3.31
N TYR A 46 -9.38 8.31 -3.82
CA TYR A 46 -7.94 8.57 -3.95
C TYR A 46 -7.54 9.18 -5.30
N SER A 47 -8.50 9.41 -6.21
CA SER A 47 -8.26 9.94 -7.56
C SER A 47 -7.14 9.18 -8.29
N LEU A 48 -7.16 7.85 -8.23
CA LEU A 48 -6.12 7.00 -8.81
C LEU A 48 -6.15 7.06 -10.34
N ASN A 49 -5.00 7.28 -10.96
CA ASN A 49 -4.81 7.37 -12.42
C ASN A 49 -4.82 6.01 -13.15
N MET A 50 -5.44 4.98 -12.56
CA MET A 50 -5.43 3.62 -13.09
C MET A 50 -6.85 3.02 -13.11
N PRO A 51 -7.13 2.06 -14.01
CA PRO A 51 -8.46 1.48 -14.10
C PRO A 51 -8.79 0.60 -12.89
N VAL A 52 -10.07 0.54 -12.51
CA VAL A 52 -10.59 -0.32 -11.41
C VAL A 52 -10.14 -1.78 -11.54
N ALA A 53 -10.02 -2.29 -12.77
CA ALA A 53 -9.56 -3.64 -13.03
C ALA A 53 -8.14 -3.90 -12.47
N ARG A 54 -7.24 -2.90 -12.53
CA ARG A 54 -5.89 -3.01 -11.97
C ARG A 54 -5.94 -3.07 -10.44
N ILE A 55 -6.78 -2.24 -9.81
CA ILE A 55 -6.98 -2.25 -8.34
C ILE A 55 -7.49 -3.63 -7.89
N ARG A 56 -8.50 -4.18 -8.56
CA ARG A 56 -9.04 -5.53 -8.26
C ARG A 56 -8.00 -6.64 -8.46
N SER A 57 -7.16 -6.51 -9.48
CA SER A 57 -6.05 -7.45 -9.72
C SER A 57 -5.02 -7.37 -8.60
N LYS A 58 -4.73 -6.17 -8.09
CA LYS A 58 -3.83 -5.97 -6.96
C LYS A 58 -4.39 -6.57 -5.67
N VAL A 59 -5.67 -6.37 -5.39
CA VAL A 59 -6.37 -7.04 -4.27
C VAL A 59 -6.19 -8.55 -4.39
N ARG A 60 -6.40 -9.14 -5.57
CA ARG A 60 -6.19 -10.58 -5.78
C ARG A 60 -4.76 -11.00 -5.48
N GLU A 61 -3.75 -10.25 -5.94
CA GLU A 61 -2.35 -10.53 -5.64
C GLU A 61 -2.08 -10.57 -4.13
N GLU A 62 -2.58 -9.59 -3.36
CA GLU A 62 -2.38 -9.53 -1.90
C GLU A 62 -3.03 -10.72 -1.17
N PHE A 63 -4.21 -11.16 -1.60
CA PHE A 63 -4.85 -12.37 -1.05
C PHE A 63 -4.09 -13.65 -1.44
N GLU A 64 -3.59 -13.74 -2.67
CA GLU A 64 -2.83 -14.91 -3.16
C GLU A 64 -1.46 -15.05 -2.48
N LYS A 65 -0.83 -13.95 -2.02
CA LYS A 65 0.41 -14.01 -1.22
C LYS A 65 0.29 -14.90 0.01
N HIS A 66 -0.91 -15.01 0.58
CA HIS A 66 -1.19 -15.77 1.79
C HIS A 66 -1.90 -17.11 1.53
N ARG A 67 -1.91 -17.59 0.27
CA ARG A 67 -2.63 -18.81 -0.12
C ARG A 67 -2.21 -20.06 0.63
N TYR A 68 -0.93 -20.20 0.97
CA TYR A 68 -0.35 -21.41 1.54
C TYR A 68 -0.20 -21.37 3.07
N VAL A 69 -0.93 -20.48 3.74
CA VAL A 69 -0.90 -20.38 5.21
C VAL A 69 -1.68 -21.56 5.81
N ASN A 70 -0.95 -22.46 6.48
CA ASN A 70 -1.52 -23.69 7.05
C ASN A 70 -1.96 -23.57 8.51
N ASN A 71 -1.72 -22.43 9.18
CA ASN A 71 -2.10 -22.23 10.58
C ASN A 71 -3.39 -21.42 10.70
N LEU A 72 -4.44 -22.00 11.28
CA LEU A 72 -5.75 -21.38 11.43
C LEU A 72 -5.70 -20.05 12.22
N LYS A 73 -4.88 -19.99 13.28
CA LYS A 73 -4.73 -18.76 14.09
C LYS A 73 -4.07 -17.64 13.29
N ALA A 74 -3.13 -17.98 12.40
CA ALA A 74 -2.50 -17.01 11.52
C ALA A 74 -3.51 -16.45 10.50
N VAL A 75 -4.40 -17.29 9.98
CA VAL A 75 -5.49 -16.86 9.09
C VAL A 75 -6.43 -15.88 9.79
N ASP A 76 -6.77 -16.11 11.06
CA ASP A 76 -7.59 -15.17 11.83
C ASP A 76 -6.93 -13.79 11.95
N VAL A 77 -5.62 -13.75 12.24
CA VAL A 77 -4.87 -12.49 12.29
C VAL A 77 -4.88 -11.78 10.94
N LEU A 78 -4.68 -12.52 9.84
CA LEU A 78 -4.70 -11.97 8.49
C LEU A 78 -6.07 -11.40 8.11
N ILE A 79 -7.17 -12.07 8.50
CA ILE A 79 -8.53 -11.56 8.30
C ILE A 79 -8.73 -10.26 9.08
N SER A 80 -8.30 -10.20 10.34
CA SER A 80 -8.39 -8.99 11.16
C SER A 80 -7.57 -7.84 10.58
N GLN A 81 -6.34 -8.11 10.14
CA GLN A 81 -5.50 -7.12 9.45
C GLN A 81 -6.14 -6.62 8.17
N SER A 82 -6.71 -7.52 7.35
CA SER A 82 -7.43 -7.13 6.13
C SER A 82 -8.64 -6.25 6.42
N HIS A 83 -9.38 -6.54 7.49
CA HIS A 83 -10.52 -5.72 7.91
C HIS A 83 -10.08 -4.33 8.40
N MET A 84 -9.01 -4.24 9.19
CA MET A 84 -8.43 -2.95 9.61
C MET A 84 -7.98 -2.14 8.40
N GLU A 85 -7.24 -2.75 7.48
CA GLU A 85 -6.78 -2.10 6.25
C GLU A 85 -7.95 -1.56 5.40
N PHE A 86 -9.04 -2.33 5.34
CA PHE A 86 -10.25 -1.96 4.61
C PHE A 86 -10.94 -0.74 5.22
N GLN A 87 -11.12 -0.73 6.54
CA GLN A 87 -11.68 0.41 7.27
C GLN A 87 -10.82 1.67 7.12
N GLU A 88 -9.50 1.55 7.29
CA GLU A 88 -8.57 2.67 7.11
C GLU A 88 -8.61 3.26 5.69
N THR A 89 -8.90 2.43 4.68
CA THR A 89 -8.97 2.85 3.28
C THR A 89 -10.32 3.50 2.96
N LEU A 90 -11.43 2.90 3.40
CA LEU A 90 -12.77 3.43 3.12
C LEU A 90 -13.12 4.66 3.94
N ASN A 91 -12.68 4.73 5.19
CA ASN A 91 -12.87 5.90 6.04
C ASN A 91 -11.88 7.04 5.72
N PHE A 92 -11.05 6.86 4.68
CA PHE A 92 -10.06 7.84 4.23
C PHE A 92 -9.05 8.25 5.32
N TRP A 93 -8.71 7.32 6.22
CA TRP A 93 -7.67 7.53 7.24
C TRP A 93 -6.27 7.42 6.65
N LYS A 94 -6.12 6.70 5.53
CA LYS A 94 -4.86 6.61 4.77
C LYS A 94 -4.71 7.75 3.78
N GLN A 95 -3.48 8.24 3.63
CA GLN A 95 -3.05 9.08 2.52
C GLN A 95 -2.76 8.28 1.24
N LEU A 96 -2.82 8.94 0.08
CA LEU A 96 -2.54 8.37 -1.24
C LEU A 96 -1.21 7.60 -1.33
N SER A 97 -0.14 8.14 -0.71
CA SER A 97 1.18 7.51 -0.68
C SER A 97 1.18 6.09 -0.09
N HIS A 98 0.31 5.83 0.90
CA HIS A 98 0.16 4.50 1.50
C HIS A 98 -0.53 3.53 0.56
N VAL A 99 -1.54 3.98 -0.19
CA VAL A 99 -2.22 3.18 -1.21
C VAL A 99 -1.26 2.87 -2.37
N MET A 100 -0.51 3.88 -2.83
CA MET A 100 0.47 3.72 -3.91
C MET A 100 1.63 2.78 -3.56
N LYS A 101 1.90 2.56 -2.26
CA LYS A 101 2.90 1.58 -1.81
C LYS A 101 2.65 0.18 -2.37
N TYR A 102 1.40 -0.24 -2.53
CA TYR A 102 1.05 -1.54 -3.09
C TYR A 102 1.43 -1.68 -4.58
N PHE A 103 1.54 -0.57 -5.30
CA PHE A 103 1.83 -0.53 -6.74
C PHE A 103 3.31 -0.31 -7.08
N ARG A 104 4.19 -0.07 -6.09
CA ARG A 104 5.62 0.25 -6.32
C ARG A 104 6.37 -0.72 -7.23
N LYS A 105 6.07 -2.02 -7.19
CA LYS A 105 6.71 -3.04 -8.05
C LYS A 105 6.40 -2.86 -9.55
N GLU A 106 5.31 -2.18 -9.86
CA GLU A 106 4.88 -1.89 -11.22
C GLU A 106 5.47 -0.58 -11.74
N GLU A 107 5.60 0.43 -10.87
CA GLU A 107 6.09 1.77 -11.22
C GLU A 107 7.61 1.85 -11.34
N ASP A 108 8.35 1.24 -10.43
CA ASP A 108 9.81 1.32 -10.40
C ASP A 108 10.46 0.02 -10.91
N PRO A 109 11.05 -0.01 -12.11
CA PRO A 109 11.77 -1.18 -12.62
C PRO A 109 12.96 -1.56 -11.74
N THR A 110 13.60 -0.56 -11.11
CA THR A 110 14.73 -0.70 -10.19
C THR A 110 14.31 -1.20 -8.81
N ALA A 111 13.03 -1.12 -8.44
CA ALA A 111 12.53 -1.68 -7.17
C ALA A 111 12.37 -3.20 -7.21
N ARG A 112 12.61 -3.84 -8.37
CA ARG A 112 12.57 -5.29 -8.50
C ARG A 112 13.86 -5.88 -7.98
N LEU A 113 13.75 -6.92 -7.15
CA LEU A 113 14.92 -7.66 -6.72
C LEU A 113 15.60 -8.28 -7.96
N PRO A 114 16.93 -8.16 -8.10
CA PRO A 114 17.66 -8.70 -9.23
C PRO A 114 17.38 -10.20 -9.37
N LYS A 115 17.19 -10.66 -10.61
CA LYS A 115 16.76 -12.05 -10.91
C LYS A 115 17.82 -13.08 -10.54
N ASN A 116 19.09 -12.69 -10.49
CA ASN A 116 20.19 -13.56 -10.13
C ASN A 116 21.20 -12.81 -9.25
N PHE A 117 21.99 -13.57 -8.51
CA PHE A 117 23.01 -13.02 -7.60
C PHE A 117 24.01 -12.12 -8.35
N MET A 118 24.48 -12.54 -9.53
CA MET A 118 25.47 -11.78 -10.29
C MET A 118 24.96 -10.43 -10.80
N SER A 119 23.71 -10.35 -11.27
CA SER A 119 23.13 -9.06 -11.68
C SER A 119 22.98 -8.12 -10.49
N GLY A 120 22.58 -8.64 -9.33
CA GLY A 120 22.47 -7.84 -8.11
C GLY A 120 23.82 -7.38 -7.57
N PHE A 121 24.83 -8.26 -7.61
CA PHE A 121 26.19 -7.92 -7.21
C PHE A 121 26.79 -6.82 -8.09
N LEU A 122 26.62 -6.91 -9.41
CA LEU A 122 27.14 -5.92 -10.35
C LEU A 122 26.40 -4.57 -10.27
N GLU A 123 25.08 -4.58 -10.08
CA GLU A 123 24.27 -3.35 -9.95
C GLU A 123 24.66 -2.51 -8.73
N VAL A 124 24.97 -3.15 -7.60
CA VAL A 124 25.46 -2.48 -6.38
C VAL A 124 26.86 -1.91 -6.56
N SER A 125 27.74 -2.63 -7.28
CA SER A 125 29.12 -2.19 -7.52
C SER A 125 29.24 -0.99 -8.46
N HIS A 126 28.19 -0.68 -9.24
CA HIS A 126 28.18 0.34 -10.28
C HIS A 126 27.32 1.57 -9.94
N GLN A 127 26.89 1.76 -8.69
CA GLN A 127 26.28 3.02 -8.29
C GLN A 127 27.39 4.05 -8.06
N PRO A 128 27.61 5.04 -8.98
CA PRO A 128 28.43 6.18 -8.63
C PRO A 128 27.75 6.87 -7.45
N LEU A 129 28.52 7.09 -6.38
CA LEU A 129 28.13 7.92 -5.24
C LEU A 129 27.44 9.18 -5.78
N ARG A 130 26.13 9.31 -5.57
CA ARG A 130 25.34 10.50 -5.94
C ARG A 130 25.67 11.69 -5.04
N PHE A 131 26.95 12.06 -4.98
CA PHE A 131 27.42 13.31 -4.39
C PHE A 131 27.46 14.45 -5.43
N SER A 132 27.32 14.15 -6.73
CA SER A 132 27.43 15.15 -7.79
C SER A 132 26.16 15.95 -8.09
N LEU A 133 24.97 15.51 -7.63
CA LEU A 133 23.71 16.23 -7.91
C LEU A 133 23.39 17.35 -6.90
N LEU A 134 24.18 17.52 -5.82
CA LEU A 134 23.98 18.62 -4.87
C LEU A 134 24.64 19.94 -5.32
N LEU A 135 25.51 19.92 -6.33
CA LEU A 135 26.24 21.10 -6.79
C LEU A 135 25.52 21.86 -7.93
N GLU A 136 24.53 21.24 -8.57
CA GLU A 136 23.84 21.82 -9.75
C GLU A 136 22.53 22.55 -9.40
N ALA A 137 22.04 22.40 -8.16
CA ALA A 137 20.76 22.96 -7.71
C ALA A 137 20.86 24.30 -6.94
N MET A 138 22.00 25.00 -6.98
CA MET A 138 22.12 26.35 -6.42
C MET A 138 22.24 27.42 -7.52
N PRO A 139 21.14 28.01 -8.00
CA PRO A 139 21.21 29.20 -8.83
C PRO A 139 21.62 30.41 -7.96
N ASN A 140 22.82 30.94 -8.24
CA ASN A 140 23.28 32.31 -7.95
C ASN A 140 22.95 32.91 -6.57
N LEU A 141 23.72 32.51 -5.54
CA LEU A 141 24.01 33.43 -4.44
C LEU A 141 25.07 34.43 -4.92
N SER A 142 24.57 35.56 -5.43
CA SER A 142 25.31 36.79 -5.69
C SER A 142 26.26 37.13 -4.53
N ARG A 143 27.56 36.92 -4.75
CA ARG A 143 28.63 37.38 -3.87
C ARG A 143 28.63 38.91 -3.81
N LYS A 144 27.91 39.51 -2.87
CA LYS A 144 28.23 40.87 -2.42
C LYS A 144 29.46 40.77 -1.54
N GLY A 145 30.62 41.12 -2.09
CA GLY A 145 31.81 41.41 -1.28
C GLY A 145 31.57 42.61 -0.37
N PRO A 146 32.22 42.69 0.79
CA PRO A 146 32.10 43.85 1.66
C PRO A 146 32.68 45.08 0.96
N LYS A 147 31.89 46.16 0.88
CA LYS A 147 32.41 47.48 0.53
C LYS A 147 33.32 47.95 1.65
N LEU A 148 34.58 48.15 1.32
CA LEU A 148 35.49 49.01 2.07
C LEU A 148 35.20 50.44 1.60
N ASP A 149 34.55 51.23 2.45
CA ASP A 149 34.45 52.68 2.26
C ASP A 149 35.65 53.34 2.99
N PRO A 150 36.17 54.48 2.48
CA PRO A 150 37.46 55.07 2.87
C PRO A 150 37.49 55.70 4.27
#